data_AF-A0A811TCC1-F1
#
_entry.id   AF-A0A811TCC1-F1
#
_cell.length_a   1.000
_cell.length_b   1.000
_cell.length_c   1.000
_cell.angle_alpha   90.00
_cell.angle_beta   90.00
_cell.angle_gamma   90.00
#
_symmetry.space_group_name_H-M   'P 1'
#
loop_
_entity.id
_entity.type
_entity.pdbx_description
1 polymer ?
#
loop_
_entity_poly.entity_id
_entity_poly.type
_entity_poly.pdbx_seq_one_letter_code
_entity_poly.pdbx_strand_id
1 'polypeptide(L)'
;MPHHINLNGKSYHKNTLQLLLGKHNIEHETIQAEYQILAEAVEHPFHLPYLIEQIYHKEISDEDTYRLALLRVQIDAELHMSEDIQKYQQRKYVAQVIERVVYGNLMLEEHTPSTDDGDEYIAE
;
A
#
# COMPACT_ATOMS: atom_id res chain seq x y z
N MET A 1 -0.92 24.13 -10.18
CA MET A 1 -1.43 23.47 -8.96
C MET A 1 -0.24 22.89 -8.21
N PRO A 2 -0.14 23.01 -6.88
CA PRO A 2 1.00 22.46 -6.16
C PRO A 2 1.07 20.94 -6.35
N HIS A 3 2.24 20.45 -6.76
CA HIS A 3 2.50 19.01 -6.93
C HIS A 3 2.62 18.28 -5.59
N HIS A 4 2.79 19.04 -4.50
CA HIS A 4 2.98 18.54 -3.15
C HIS A 4 2.04 19.21 -2.15
N ILE A 5 1.70 18.49 -1.09
CA ILE A 5 0.91 18.97 0.04
C ILE A 5 1.76 18.84 1.29
N ASN A 6 1.82 19.92 2.08
CA ASN A 6 2.54 19.94 3.34
C ASN A 6 1.62 19.51 4.49
N LEU A 7 1.99 18.45 5.20
CA LEU A 7 1.29 17.95 6.38
C LEU A 7 2.31 17.82 7.52
N ASN A 8 2.06 18.49 8.64
CA ASN A 8 2.90 18.42 9.85
C ASN A 8 4.42 18.64 9.59
N GLY A 9 4.76 19.56 8.67
CA GLY A 9 6.15 19.89 8.33
C GLY A 9 6.81 18.93 7.32
N LYS A 10 6.09 17.94 6.82
CA LYS A 10 6.54 17.04 5.74
C LYS A 10 5.77 17.32 4.45
N SER A 11 6.44 17.14 3.31
CA SER A 11 5.90 17.39 1.97
C SER A 11 5.66 16.06 1.26
N TYR A 12 4.43 15.81 0.81
CA TYR A 12 4.04 14.58 0.11
C TYR A 12 3.51 14.90 -1.29
N HIS A 13 3.69 13.99 -2.25
CA HIS A 13 3.11 14.15 -3.58
C HIS A 13 1.57 14.13 -3.53
N LYS A 14 0.93 15.11 -4.17
CA LYS A 14 -0.54 15.21 -4.27
C LYS A 14 -1.14 13.90 -4.81
N ASN A 15 -0.51 13.30 -5.81
CA ASN A 15 -0.97 12.07 -6.44
C ASN A 15 -0.98 10.88 -5.46
N THR A 16 0.01 10.78 -4.57
CA THR A 16 0.04 9.72 -3.55
C THR A 16 -1.13 9.86 -2.59
N LEU A 17 -1.39 11.08 -2.11
CA LEU A 17 -2.50 11.35 -1.21
C LEU A 17 -3.86 11.12 -1.89
N GLN A 18 -4.01 11.54 -3.14
CA GLN A 18 -5.22 11.27 -3.95
C GLN A 18 -5.47 9.76 -4.09
N LEU A 19 -4.42 8.99 -4.36
CA LEU A 19 -4.49 7.54 -4.47
C LEU A 19 -4.94 6.90 -3.15
N LEU A 20 -4.29 7.25 -2.04
CA LEU A 20 -4.62 6.71 -0.72
C LEU A 20 -6.07 7.02 -0.32
N LEU A 21 -6.51 8.26 -0.53
CA LEU A 21 -7.86 8.71 -0.21
C LEU A 21 -8.92 8.26 -1.23
N GLY A 22 -8.50 7.72 -2.39
CA GLY A 22 -9.41 7.34 -3.47
C GLY A 22 -10.17 8.52 -4.08
N LYS A 23 -9.59 9.72 -4.08
CA LYS A 23 -10.23 10.97 -4.52
C LYS A 23 -9.33 11.73 -5.48
N HIS A 24 -9.86 12.15 -6.63
CA HIS A 24 -9.12 13.02 -7.56
C HIS A 24 -8.98 14.47 -7.06
N ASN A 25 -9.86 14.94 -6.18
CA ASN A 25 -9.74 16.26 -5.58
C ASN A 25 -9.68 16.14 -4.05
N ILE A 26 -8.65 16.75 -3.45
CA ILE A 26 -8.34 16.67 -2.01
C ILE A 26 -8.05 18.04 -1.40
N GLU A 27 -8.35 19.14 -2.09
CA GLU A 27 -7.97 20.52 -1.69
C GLU A 27 -8.62 20.99 -0.38
N HIS A 28 -9.69 20.34 0.06
CA HIS A 28 -10.41 20.66 1.30
C HIS A 28 -10.52 19.46 2.24
N GLU A 29 -9.79 18.38 1.98
CA GLU A 29 -9.84 17.16 2.79
C GLU A 29 -8.95 17.29 4.02
N THR A 30 -9.47 16.90 5.17
CA THR A 30 -8.65 16.74 6.38
C THR A 30 -7.95 15.39 6.30
N ILE A 31 -6.63 15.42 6.15
CA ILE A 31 -5.82 14.20 6.01
C ILE A 31 -5.40 13.72 7.40
N GLN A 32 -5.99 12.61 7.82
CA GLN A 32 -5.72 12.00 9.13
C GLN A 32 -4.27 11.49 9.21
N ALA A 33 -3.76 11.36 10.44
CA ALA A 33 -2.34 11.08 10.69
C ALA A 33 -1.91 9.67 10.22
N GLU A 34 -2.83 8.72 10.17
CA GLU A 34 -2.64 7.38 9.64
C GLU A 34 -2.30 7.39 8.15
N TYR A 35 -2.93 8.27 7.36
CA TYR A 35 -2.61 8.43 5.93
C TYR A 35 -1.24 9.08 5.68
N GLN A 36 -0.72 9.85 6.64
CA GLN A 36 0.63 10.43 6.53
C GLN A 36 1.72 9.35 6.62
N ILE A 37 1.54 8.38 7.52
CA ILE A 37 2.47 7.25 7.65
C ILE A 37 2.40 6.36 6.41
N LEU A 38 1.20 6.12 5.86
CA LEU A 38 1.06 5.42 4.59
C LEU A 38 1.75 6.16 3.44
N ALA A 39 1.55 7.47 3.33
CA ALA A 39 2.17 8.28 2.28
C ALA A 39 3.69 8.21 2.36
N GLU A 40 4.26 8.35 3.56
CA GLU A 40 5.70 8.20 3.80
C GLU A 40 6.21 6.82 3.35
N ALA A 41 5.55 5.73 3.77
CA ALA A 41 5.98 4.38 3.42
C ALA A 41 5.89 4.12 1.90
N VAL A 42 4.85 4.65 1.23
CA VAL A 42 4.63 4.45 -0.20
C VAL A 42 5.58 5.29 -1.06
N GLU A 43 5.88 6.53 -0.66
CA GLU A 43 6.84 7.40 -1.38
C GLU A 43 8.30 7.00 -1.11
N HIS A 44 8.57 6.45 0.07
CA HIS A 44 9.91 6.03 0.50
C HIS A 44 9.89 4.59 1.02
N PRO A 45 9.83 3.57 0.13
CA PRO A 45 9.71 2.17 0.53
C PRO A 45 10.77 1.67 1.52
N PHE A 46 11.99 2.23 1.45
CA PHE A 46 13.07 1.89 2.37
C PHE A 46 12.89 2.41 3.80
N HIS A 47 11.91 3.29 4.04
CA HIS A 47 11.56 3.74 5.38
C HIS A 47 10.67 2.73 6.12
N LEU A 48 10.02 1.79 5.40
CA LEU A 48 9.08 0.83 5.99
C LEU A 48 9.63 0.08 7.23
N PRO A 49 10.88 -0.43 7.25
CA PRO A 49 11.41 -1.11 8.43
C PRO A 49 11.40 -0.25 9.70
N TYR A 50 11.55 1.07 9.57
CA TYR A 50 11.56 2.02 10.69
C TYR A 50 10.15 2.52 11.05
N LEU A 51 9.18 2.36 10.16
CA LEU A 51 7.79 2.74 10.37
C LEU A 51 6.94 1.60 10.94
N ILE A 52 7.44 0.36 10.89
CA ILE A 52 6.62 -0.84 11.14
C ILE A 52 6.01 -0.88 12.55
N GLU A 53 6.77 -0.48 13.58
CA GLU A 53 6.26 -0.43 14.96
C GLU A 53 5.15 0.63 15.11
N GLN A 54 5.32 1.79 14.46
CA GLN A 54 4.31 2.85 14.47
C GLN A 54 3.03 2.45 13.73
N ILE A 55 3.18 1.68 12.64
CA ILE A 55 2.05 1.15 11.86
C ILE A 55 1.31 0.08 12.65
N TYR A 56 2.04 -0.85 13.29
CA TYR A 56 1.45 -1.94 14.05
C TYR A 56 0.64 -1.45 15.26
N HIS A 57 1.08 -0.38 15.92
CA HIS A 57 0.40 0.20 17.08
C HIS A 57 -0.55 1.36 16.74
N LYS A 58 -0.78 1.63 15.45
CA LYS A 58 -1.58 2.80 15.05
C LYS A 58 -3.06 2.59 15.38
N GLU A 59 -3.69 3.60 15.96
CA GLU A 59 -5.16 3.68 15.99
C GLU A 59 -5.66 4.08 14.59
N ILE A 60 -6.48 3.21 14.00
CA ILE A 60 -7.09 3.42 12.68
C ILE A 60 -8.55 3.80 12.90
N SER A 61 -8.93 5.01 12.46
CA SER A 61 -10.28 5.53 12.70
C SER A 61 -11.37 4.81 11.88
N ASP A 62 -11.03 4.38 10.67
CA ASP A 62 -11.87 3.61 9.76
C ASP A 62 -11.03 2.53 9.07
N GLU A 63 -11.14 1.29 9.59
CA GLU A 63 -10.36 0.15 9.11
C GLU A 63 -10.67 -0.21 7.65
N ASP A 64 -11.95 -0.17 7.26
CA ASP A 64 -12.36 -0.51 5.89
C ASP A 64 -11.76 0.48 4.89
N THR A 65 -11.88 1.78 5.16
CA THR A 65 -11.33 2.82 4.29
C THR A 65 -9.79 2.78 4.27
N TYR A 66 -9.15 2.48 5.40
CA TYR A 66 -7.68 2.33 5.48
C TYR A 66 -7.19 1.11 4.70
N ARG A 67 -7.88 -0.03 4.82
CA ARG A 67 -7.55 -1.25 4.06
C ARG A 67 -7.71 -1.03 2.56
N LEU A 68 -8.77 -0.35 2.15
CA LEU A 68 -8.97 0.03 0.74
C LEU A 68 -7.86 0.97 0.22
N ALA A 69 -7.26 1.80 1.06
CA ALA A 69 -6.13 2.63 0.65
C ALA A 69 -4.91 1.78 0.27
N LEU A 70 -4.63 0.72 1.02
CA LEU A 70 -3.56 -0.24 0.71
C LEU A 70 -3.88 -1.00 -0.59
N LEU A 71 -5.12 -1.45 -0.76
CA LEU A 71 -5.56 -2.10 -2.00
C LEU A 71 -5.39 -1.20 -3.22
N ARG A 72 -5.73 0.10 -3.10
CA ARG A 72 -5.53 1.09 -4.19
C ARG A 72 -4.06 1.19 -4.58
N VAL A 73 -3.13 1.16 -3.63
CA VAL A 73 -1.68 1.17 -3.93
C VAL A 73 -1.25 -0.09 -4.66
N GLN A 74 -1.78 -1.25 -4.29
CA GLN A 74 -1.50 -2.52 -4.97
C GLN A 74 -2.00 -2.47 -6.43
N ILE A 75 -3.25 -2.03 -6.65
CA ILE A 75 -3.83 -1.89 -8.00
C ILE A 75 -3.04 -0.87 -8.84
N ASP A 76 -2.73 0.30 -8.29
CA ASP A 76 -1.94 1.34 -8.97
C ASP A 76 -0.56 0.81 -9.37
N ALA A 77 0.09 0.06 -8.49
CA ALA A 77 1.39 -0.53 -8.77
C ALA A 77 1.33 -1.59 -9.88
N GLU A 78 0.29 -2.43 -9.90
CA GLU A 78 0.12 -3.42 -10.97
C GLU A 78 -0.14 -2.76 -12.32
N LEU A 79 -1.00 -1.74 -12.37
CA LEU A 79 -1.35 -1.04 -13.61
C LEU A 79 -0.16 -0.30 -14.24
N HIS A 80 0.76 0.22 -13.43
CA HIS A 80 1.90 0.98 -13.89
C HIS A 80 3.23 0.20 -13.86
N MET A 81 3.18 -1.11 -13.56
CA MET A 81 4.38 -1.94 -13.40
C MET A 81 5.31 -1.87 -14.61
N SER A 82 4.76 -1.80 -15.83
CA SER A 82 5.55 -1.71 -17.06
C SER A 82 6.31 -0.39 -17.24
N GLU A 83 5.90 0.67 -16.54
CA GLU A 83 6.56 1.98 -16.62
C GLU A 83 7.87 2.01 -15.83
N ASP A 84 7.86 1.39 -14.65
CA ASP A 84 9.01 1.31 -13.75
C ASP A 84 8.83 0.13 -12.79
N ILE A 85 9.29 -1.05 -13.22
CA ILE A 85 9.11 -2.30 -12.48
C ILE A 85 9.66 -2.17 -11.06
N GLN A 86 10.85 -1.60 -10.90
CA GLN A 86 11.49 -1.51 -9.59
C GLN A 86 10.67 -0.62 -8.64
N LYS A 87 10.28 0.57 -9.09
CA LYS A 87 9.50 1.52 -8.29
C LYS A 87 8.15 0.93 -7.90
N TYR A 88 7.39 0.40 -8.85
CA TYR A 88 6.04 -0.07 -8.57
C TYR A 88 6.03 -1.40 -7.81
N GLN A 89 7.00 -2.29 -8.04
CA GLN A 89 7.14 -3.50 -7.23
C GLN A 89 7.46 -3.17 -5.76
N GLN A 90 8.30 -2.17 -5.50
CA GLN A 90 8.55 -1.69 -4.13
C GLN A 90 7.29 -1.11 -3.49
N ARG A 91 6.51 -0.30 -4.22
CA ARG A 91 5.24 0.26 -3.71
C ARG A 91 4.21 -0.84 -3.41
N LYS A 92 4.09 -1.84 -4.29
CA LYS A 92 3.24 -3.01 -4.07
C LYS A 92 3.65 -3.77 -2.82
N TYR A 93 4.95 -4.08 -2.68
CA TYR A 93 5.49 -4.77 -1.51
C TYR A 93 5.18 -4.03 -0.21
N VAL A 94 5.38 -2.70 -0.17
CA VAL A 94 5.05 -1.89 1.00
C VAL A 94 3.59 -2.04 1.39
N ALA A 95 2.67 -1.87 0.42
CA ALA A 95 1.24 -1.97 0.69
C ALA A 95 0.84 -3.36 1.20
N GLN A 96 1.37 -4.42 0.60
CA GLN A 96 1.11 -5.80 1.03
C GLN A 96 1.67 -6.10 2.43
N VAL A 97 2.87 -5.62 2.76
CA VAL A 97 3.46 -5.82 4.10
C VAL A 97 2.64 -5.08 5.16
N ILE A 98 2.28 -3.82 4.90
CA ILE A 98 1.44 -3.05 5.83
C ILE A 98 0.09 -3.74 6.01
N GLU A 99 -0.53 -4.20 4.93
CA GLU A 99 -1.82 -4.89 5.01
C GLU A 99 -1.73 -6.18 5.84
N ARG A 100 -0.68 -6.99 5.65
CA ARG A 100 -0.46 -8.19 6.46
C ARG A 100 -0.19 -7.88 7.93
N VAL A 101 0.56 -6.81 8.21
CA VAL A 101 0.88 -6.42 9.59
C VAL A 101 -0.37 -5.92 10.33
N VAL A 102 -1.24 -5.18 9.65
CA VAL A 102 -2.45 -4.60 10.25
C VAL A 102 -3.60 -5.61 10.29
N TYR A 103 -3.81 -6.40 9.24
CA TYR A 103 -5.01 -7.24 9.06
C TYR A 103 -4.74 -8.75 9.02
N GLY A 104 -3.48 -9.19 8.94
CA GLY A 104 -3.10 -10.60 8.89
C GLY A 104 -3.25 -11.27 7.52
N ASN A 105 -3.97 -10.67 6.56
CA ASN A 105 -4.14 -11.19 5.20
C ASN A 105 -4.24 -10.08 4.15
N LEU A 106 -4.08 -10.45 2.87
CA LEU A 106 -4.26 -9.55 1.73
C LEU A 106 -5.70 -9.61 1.20
N MET A 107 -6.23 -8.48 0.74
CA MET A 107 -7.46 -8.46 -0.06
C MET A 107 -7.21 -8.97 -1.48
N LEU A 108 -6.07 -8.60 -2.07
CA LEU A 108 -5.65 -9.05 -3.38
C LEU A 108 -4.57 -10.11 -3.19
N GLU A 109 -4.99 -11.37 -3.11
CA GLU A 109 -4.05 -12.49 -3.08
C GLU A 109 -3.39 -12.65 -4.45
N GLU A 110 -2.06 -12.79 -4.45
CA GLU A 110 -1.38 -13.24 -5.64
C GLU A 110 -1.75 -14.71 -5.86
N HIS A 111 -2.35 -15.01 -7.01
CA HIS A 111 -2.49 -16.39 -7.44
C HIS A 111 -1.09 -16.97 -7.68
N THR A 112 -0.50 -17.58 -6.65
CA THR A 112 0.56 -18.55 -6.92
C THR A 112 -0.14 -19.76 -7.52
N PRO A 113 0.18 -20.17 -8.76
CA PRO A 113 -0.31 -21.45 -9.26
C PRO A 113 0.12 -22.50 -8.25
N SER A 114 -0.85 -23.13 -7.60
CA SER A 114 -0.59 -24.26 -6.73
C SER A 114 0.06 -25.34 -7.59
N THR A 115 1.35 -25.60 -7.38
CA THR A 115 1.95 -26.87 -7.77
C THR A 115 1.36 -27.94 -6.86
N ASP A 116 0.10 -28.28 -7.11
CA ASP A 116 -0.58 -29.46 -6.59
C ASP A 116 -0.91 -30.36 -7.79
N ASP A 117 0.12 -30.63 -8.59
CA ASP A 117 0.12 -31.80 -9.47
C ASP A 117 0.59 -32.95 -8.57
N GLY A 118 -0.38 -33.64 -7.97
CA GLY A 118 -0.13 -34.81 -7.15
C GLY A 118 0.68 -35.86 -7.90
N ASP A 119 1.86 -36.17 -7.36
CA ASP A 119 2.63 -37.36 -7.70
C ASP A 119 1.81 -38.62 -7.34
N GLU A 120 0.92 -39.05 -8.23
CA GLU A 120 0.36 -40.40 -8.18
C GLU A 120 1.34 -41.36 -8.87
N TYR A 121 2.35 -41.81 -8.12
CA TYR A 121 3.20 -42.94 -8.53
C TYR A 121 2.33 -44.20 -8.59
N ILE A 122 1.81 -44.54 -9.77
CA ILE A 122 1.31 -45.89 -10.06
C ILE A 122 2.53 -46.77 -10.29
N ALA A 123 2.84 -47.64 -9.33
CA ALA A 123 3.77 -48.74 -9.54
C ALA A 123 3.07 -49.81 -10.40
N GLU A 124 3.57 -50.03 -11.61
CA GLU A 124 3.28 -51.22 -12.43
C GLU A 124 4.05 -52.45 -11.93
#